data_AF-A0A7Y5FKZ0-F1
#
_entry.id   AF-A0A7Y5FKZ0-F1
#
_cell.length_a   1.000
_cell.length_b   1.000
_cell.length_c   1.000
_cell.angle_alpha   90.00
_cell.angle_beta   90.00
_cell.angle_gamma   90.00
#
_symmetry.space_group_name_H-M   'P 1'
#
loop_
_entity.id
_entity.type
_entity.pdbx_description
1 polymer ?
#
loop_
_entity_poly.entity_id
_entity_poly.type
_entity_poly.pdbx_seq_one_letter_code
_entity_poly.pdbx_strand_id
1 'polypeptide(L)'
;MNEAFLSLLSGLISGAITAVITYFVTLSKARLELTVEYDKELRKSRLEAYQKLWKIMKPLARYSAERPLTHQTVKQTSEAMRDWYFDAGGIFLSRASREPYFAFKQEMQAIIDDSSLQEATDAPLAKELIHALHGRGTLLRASLSDDIGTRKGPFV
;
A
#
# COMPACT_ATOMS: atom_id res chain seq x y z
N MET A 1 -22.23 63.42 -18.79
CA MET A 1 -21.04 62.60 -19.10
C MET A 1 -20.55 61.74 -17.92
N ASN A 2 -21.33 61.56 -16.85
CA ASN A 2 -20.84 60.83 -15.66
C ASN A 2 -21.25 59.35 -15.63
N GLU A 3 -22.46 59.00 -16.08
CA GLU A 3 -23.00 57.63 -16.05
C GLU A 3 -22.23 56.64 -16.95
N ALA A 4 -21.91 57.06 -18.18
CA ALA A 4 -21.19 56.21 -19.13
C ALA A 4 -19.74 55.93 -18.67
N PHE A 5 -19.07 56.92 -18.07
CA PHE A 5 -17.71 56.77 -17.54
C PHE A 5 -17.68 55.89 -16.28
N LEU A 6 -18.65 56.06 -15.37
CA LEU A 6 -18.79 55.21 -14.18
C LEU A 6 -19.06 53.74 -14.54
N SER A 7 -19.89 53.50 -15.56
CA SER A 7 -20.18 52.15 -16.07
C SER A 7 -18.95 51.49 -16.72
N LEU A 8 -18.11 52.27 -17.38
CA LEU A 8 -16.86 51.80 -17.98
C LEU A 8 -15.82 51.46 -16.91
N LEU A 9 -15.71 52.31 -15.89
CA LEU A 9 -14.80 52.11 -14.75
C LEU A 9 -15.22 50.88 -13.92
N SER A 10 -16.51 50.70 -13.64
CA SER A 10 -17.02 49.54 -12.90
C SER A 10 -16.83 48.23 -13.68
N GLY A 11 -17.02 48.26 -15.00
CA GLY A 11 -16.74 47.11 -15.88
C GLY A 11 -15.26 46.71 -15.88
N LEU A 12 -14.34 47.69 -15.92
CA LEU A 12 -12.89 47.44 -15.85
C LEU A 12 -12.47 46.88 -14.49
N ILE A 13 -12.98 47.44 -13.40
CA ILE A 13 -12.70 46.95 -12.04
C ILE A 13 -13.24 45.53 -11.87
N SER A 14 -14.46 45.26 -12.33
CA SER A 14 -15.07 43.93 -12.29
C SER A 14 -14.25 42.92 -13.11
N GLY A 15 -13.86 43.28 -14.34
CA GLY A 15 -13.03 42.43 -15.19
C GLY A 15 -11.66 42.13 -14.59
N ALA A 16 -11.02 43.14 -13.97
CA ALA A 16 -9.74 42.95 -13.27
C ALA A 16 -9.88 42.01 -12.06
N ILE A 17 -10.92 42.18 -11.25
CA ILE A 17 -11.20 41.29 -10.11
C ILE A 17 -11.45 39.86 -10.60
N THR A 18 -12.28 39.68 -11.64
CA THR A 18 -12.54 38.36 -12.22
C THR A 18 -11.28 37.72 -12.76
N ALA A 19 -10.42 38.46 -13.45
CA ALA A 19 -9.15 37.94 -13.97
C ALA A 19 -8.23 37.45 -12.85
N VAL A 20 -8.11 38.22 -11.75
CA VAL A 20 -7.33 37.84 -10.57
C VAL A 20 -7.89 36.58 -9.92
N ILE A 21 -9.20 36.51 -9.70
CA ILE A 21 -9.85 35.32 -9.12
C ILE A 21 -9.62 34.10 -10.02
N THR A 22 -9.87 34.22 -11.32
CA THR A 22 -9.68 33.13 -12.29
C THR A 22 -8.24 32.64 -12.31
N TYR A 23 -7.26 33.54 -12.23
CA TYR A 23 -5.84 33.17 -12.16
C TYR A 23 -5.56 32.29 -10.93
N PHE A 24 -5.97 32.71 -9.74
CA PHE A 24 -5.78 31.94 -8.51
C PHE A 24 -6.52 30.60 -8.52
N VAL A 25 -7.75 30.58 -9.04
CA VAL A 25 -8.53 29.33 -9.20
C VAL A 25 -7.82 28.37 -10.15
N THR A 26 -7.31 28.87 -11.28
CA THR A 26 -6.62 28.03 -12.28
C THR A 26 -5.34 27.43 -11.71
N LEU A 27 -4.54 28.23 -10.99
CA LEU A 27 -3.32 27.74 -10.35
C LEU A 27 -3.62 26.70 -9.27
N SER A 28 -4.68 26.90 -8.48
CA SER A 28 -5.10 25.97 -7.44
C SER A 28 -5.60 24.66 -8.02
N LYS A 29 -6.41 24.72 -9.10
CA LYS A 29 -6.88 23.54 -9.84
C LYS A 29 -5.73 22.75 -10.43
N ALA A 30 -4.78 23.41 -11.10
CA ALA A 30 -3.63 22.73 -11.69
C ALA A 30 -2.78 21.97 -10.65
N ARG A 31 -2.56 22.56 -9.47
CA ARG A 31 -1.85 21.90 -8.36
C ARG A 31 -2.64 20.72 -7.79
N LEU A 32 -3.95 20.87 -7.64
CA LEU A 32 -4.82 19.80 -7.18
C LEU A 32 -4.82 18.63 -8.17
N GLU A 33 -4.97 18.90 -9.46
CA GLU A 33 -4.93 17.89 -10.53
C GLU A 33 -3.61 17.11 -10.53
N LEU A 34 -2.46 17.79 -10.40
CA LEU A 34 -1.16 17.13 -10.29
C LEU A 34 -1.07 16.23 -9.06
N THR A 35 -1.62 16.67 -7.93
CA THR A 35 -1.61 15.89 -6.67
C THR A 35 -2.52 14.67 -6.81
N VAL A 36 -3.71 14.84 -7.39
CA VAL A 36 -4.68 13.77 -7.61
C VAL A 36 -4.12 12.73 -8.57
N GLU A 37 -3.50 13.14 -9.68
CA GLU A 37 -2.93 12.21 -10.65
C GLU A 37 -1.73 11.46 -10.07
N TYR A 38 -0.85 12.16 -9.33
CA TYR A 38 0.25 11.51 -8.61
C TYR A 38 -0.25 10.45 -7.62
N ASP A 39 -1.24 10.79 -6.79
CA ASP A 39 -1.81 9.88 -5.81
C ASP A 39 -2.50 8.67 -6.45
N LYS A 40 -3.17 8.90 -7.59
CA LYS A 40 -3.84 7.86 -8.37
C LYS A 40 -2.82 6.89 -8.96
N GLU A 41 -1.77 7.38 -9.60
CA GLU A 41 -0.70 6.56 -10.18
C GLU A 41 0.09 5.80 -9.10
N LEU A 42 0.35 6.45 -7.96
CA LEU A 42 0.98 5.78 -6.81
C LEU A 42 0.10 4.66 -6.26
N ARG A 43 -1.20 4.90 -6.04
CA ARG A 43 -2.13 3.88 -5.56
C ARG A 43 -2.27 2.71 -6.53
N LYS A 44 -2.32 2.99 -7.83
CA LYS A 44 -2.35 1.97 -8.88
C LYS A 44 -1.08 1.10 -8.84
N SER A 45 0.09 1.74 -8.81
CA SER A 45 1.37 1.03 -8.74
C SER A 45 1.50 0.17 -7.47
N ARG A 46 1.06 0.70 -6.33
CA ARG A 46 0.99 -0.06 -5.06
C ARG A 46 0.05 -1.25 -5.15
N LEU A 47 -1.14 -1.07 -5.73
CA LEU A 47 -2.11 -2.17 -5.88
C LEU A 47 -1.49 -3.31 -6.70
N GLU A 48 -0.85 -3.00 -7.82
CA GLU A 48 -0.18 -4.00 -8.66
C GLU A 48 0.96 -4.71 -7.90
N ALA A 49 1.79 -3.95 -7.17
CA ALA A 49 2.86 -4.52 -6.34
C ALA A 49 2.32 -5.42 -5.22
N TYR A 50 1.27 -4.98 -4.53
CA TYR A 50 0.67 -5.68 -3.39
C TYR A 50 -0.08 -6.93 -3.82
N GLN A 51 -0.72 -6.93 -5.01
CA GLN A 51 -1.32 -8.14 -5.57
C GLN A 51 -0.28 -9.24 -5.82
N LYS A 52 0.93 -8.88 -6.27
CA LYS A 52 2.05 -9.83 -6.43
C LYS A 52 2.47 -10.41 -5.09
N LEU A 53 2.66 -9.55 -4.07
CA LEU A 53 2.99 -10.00 -2.71
C LEU A 53 1.91 -10.92 -2.13
N TRP A 54 0.64 -10.58 -2.33
CA TRP A 54 -0.49 -11.37 -1.82
C TRP A 54 -0.50 -12.79 -2.37
N LYS A 55 -0.14 -12.96 -3.65
CA LYS A 55 0.00 -14.28 -4.29
C LYS A 55 1.16 -15.07 -3.67
N ILE A 56 2.29 -14.42 -3.42
CA ILE A 56 3.45 -15.06 -2.77
C ILE A 56 3.08 -15.58 -1.37
N MET A 57 2.22 -14.87 -0.64
CA MET A 57 1.77 -15.26 0.70
C MET A 57 0.76 -16.42 0.72
N LYS A 58 0.23 -16.87 -0.43
CA LYS A 58 -0.80 -17.91 -0.52
C LYS A 58 -0.44 -19.23 0.21
N PRO A 59 0.82 -19.74 0.15
CA PRO A 59 1.18 -20.97 0.86
C PRO A 59 1.00 -20.86 2.39
N LEU A 60 1.01 -19.65 2.94
CA LEU A 60 0.82 -19.34 4.36
C LEU A 60 -0.65 -19.02 4.71
N ALA A 61 -1.59 -19.54 3.92
CA ALA A 61 -3.02 -19.30 4.12
C ALA A 61 -3.52 -19.94 5.42
N ARG A 62 -4.24 -19.14 6.23
CA ARG A 62 -4.83 -19.58 7.50
C ARG A 62 -5.94 -20.62 7.33
N TYR A 63 -6.71 -20.49 6.27
CA TYR A 63 -7.87 -21.34 5.99
C TYR A 63 -7.64 -22.11 4.70
N SER A 64 -8.07 -23.37 4.67
CA SER A 64 -7.95 -24.25 3.50
C SER A 64 -6.52 -24.35 2.97
N ALA A 65 -5.55 -24.55 3.88
CA ALA A 65 -4.17 -24.76 3.50
C ALA A 65 -4.05 -26.00 2.61
N GLU A 66 -3.39 -25.85 1.45
CA GLU A 66 -3.22 -26.94 0.48
C GLU A 66 -2.36 -28.08 1.06
N ARG A 67 -1.45 -27.73 1.98
CA ARG A 67 -0.55 -28.64 2.68
C ARG A 67 -0.30 -28.14 4.11
N PRO A 68 0.16 -28.99 5.04
CA PRO A 68 0.65 -28.53 6.34
C PRO A 68 1.75 -27.47 6.16
N LEU A 69 1.78 -26.48 7.05
CA LEU A 69 2.86 -25.49 7.07
C LEU A 69 4.13 -26.14 7.63
N THR A 70 5.19 -26.14 6.83
CA THR A 70 6.49 -26.71 7.16
C THR A 70 7.57 -25.63 7.20
N HIS A 71 8.74 -25.95 7.77
CA HIS A 71 9.91 -25.07 7.70
C HIS A 71 10.27 -24.73 6.25
N GLN A 72 10.24 -25.72 5.35
CA GLN A 72 10.51 -25.51 3.92
C GLN A 72 9.57 -24.46 3.30
N THR A 73 8.27 -24.57 3.60
CA THR A 73 7.25 -23.66 3.05
C THR A 73 7.49 -22.22 3.52
N VAL A 74 7.84 -22.05 4.80
CA VAL A 74 8.18 -20.75 5.37
C VAL A 74 9.44 -20.18 4.72
N LYS A 75 10.49 -20.98 4.57
CA LYS A 75 11.74 -20.57 3.94
C LYS A 75 11.51 -20.12 2.50
N GLN A 76 10.86 -20.94 1.68
CA GLN A 76 10.57 -20.62 0.27
C GLN A 76 9.71 -19.36 0.14
N THR A 77 8.69 -19.21 0.99
CA THR A 77 7.85 -18.00 0.97
C THR A 77 8.65 -16.76 1.38
N SER A 78 9.48 -16.89 2.41
CA SER A 78 10.35 -15.80 2.90
C SER A 78 11.34 -15.36 1.81
N GLU A 79 11.94 -16.29 1.09
CA GLU A 79 12.84 -16.02 -0.05
C GLU A 79 12.10 -15.32 -1.19
N ALA A 80 10.95 -15.85 -1.61
CA ALA A 80 10.13 -15.21 -2.65
C ALA A 80 9.68 -13.79 -2.28
N MET A 81 9.38 -13.54 -0.99
CA MET A 81 9.08 -12.19 -0.50
C MET A 81 10.29 -11.25 -0.55
N ARG A 82 11.50 -11.75 -0.28
CA ARG A 82 12.74 -10.96 -0.40
C ARG A 82 12.97 -10.59 -1.86
N ASP A 83 12.81 -11.54 -2.77
CA ASP A 83 13.01 -11.29 -4.20
C ASP A 83 11.98 -10.25 -4.68
N TRP A 84 10.70 -10.39 -4.30
CA TRP A 84 9.68 -9.36 -4.54
C TRP A 84 10.04 -7.98 -3.99
N TYR A 85 10.65 -7.90 -2.81
CA TYR A 85 11.03 -6.64 -2.19
C TYR A 85 12.04 -5.88 -3.03
N PHE A 86 13.06 -6.56 -3.55
CA PHE A 86 14.12 -5.93 -4.33
C PHE A 86 13.74 -5.74 -5.81
N ASP A 87 12.93 -6.65 -6.37
CA ASP A 87 12.66 -6.64 -7.82
C ASP A 87 11.45 -5.79 -8.20
N ALA A 88 10.40 -5.76 -7.36
CA ALA A 88 9.09 -5.28 -7.80
C ALA A 88 8.40 -4.32 -6.84
N GLY A 89 8.44 -4.59 -5.53
CA GLY A 89 7.44 -4.04 -4.62
C GLY A 89 7.94 -3.33 -3.38
N GLY A 90 9.20 -3.50 -2.98
CA GLY A 90 9.73 -2.90 -1.76
C GLY A 90 9.70 -1.38 -1.76
N ILE A 91 9.86 -0.76 -2.93
CA ILE A 91 9.77 0.71 -3.11
C ILE A 91 8.34 1.24 -2.93
N PHE A 92 7.33 0.41 -3.17
CA PHE A 92 5.93 0.80 -3.10
C PHE A 92 5.34 0.68 -1.70
N LEU A 93 6.00 -0.05 -0.79
CA LEU A 93 5.58 -0.15 0.61
C LEU A 93 5.49 1.23 1.25
N SER A 94 4.30 1.59 1.69
CA SER A 94 4.14 2.78 2.53
C SER A 94 4.82 2.60 3.88
N ARG A 95 5.07 3.71 4.58
CA ARG A 95 5.63 3.68 5.94
C ARG A 95 4.80 2.81 6.88
N ALA A 96 3.47 2.88 6.76
CA ALA A 96 2.54 2.09 7.57
C ALA A 96 2.56 0.59 7.23
N SER A 97 2.82 0.23 5.97
CA SER A 97 2.89 -1.19 5.55
C SER A 97 4.28 -1.80 5.74
N ARG A 98 5.33 -0.98 5.77
CA ARG A 98 6.72 -1.42 5.89
C ARG A 98 6.99 -2.11 7.22
N GLU A 99 6.48 -1.58 8.33
CA GLU A 99 6.69 -2.20 9.65
C GLU A 99 6.03 -3.60 9.76
N PRO A 100 4.74 -3.80 9.43
CA PRO A 100 4.14 -5.13 9.38
C PRO A 100 4.85 -6.10 8.44
N TYR A 101 5.38 -5.61 7.31
CA TYR A 101 6.16 -6.44 6.38
C TYR A 101 7.42 -6.99 7.05
N PHE A 102 8.21 -6.13 7.70
CA PHE A 102 9.43 -6.57 8.37
C PHE A 102 9.16 -7.38 9.63
N ALA A 103 8.09 -7.08 10.38
CA ALA A 103 7.67 -7.91 11.51
C ALA A 103 7.30 -9.33 11.06
N PHE A 104 6.63 -9.47 9.91
CA PHE A 104 6.33 -10.78 9.35
C PHE A 104 7.58 -11.50 8.85
N LYS A 105 8.52 -10.77 8.20
CA LYS A 105 9.83 -11.31 7.81
C LYS A 105 10.66 -11.77 8.99
N GLN A 106 10.64 -11.05 10.11
CA GLN A 106 11.33 -11.43 11.34
C GLN A 106 10.76 -12.73 11.92
N GLU A 107 9.43 -12.88 11.94
CA GLU A 107 8.78 -14.12 12.39
C GLU A 107 9.19 -15.32 11.52
N MET A 108 9.20 -15.15 10.20
CA MET A 108 9.68 -16.19 9.28
C MET A 108 11.17 -16.48 9.50
N GLN A 109 11.99 -15.47 9.74
CA GLN A 109 13.42 -15.64 9.96
C GLN A 109 13.71 -16.41 11.25
N ALA A 110 12.97 -16.14 12.32
CA ALA A 110 13.08 -16.89 13.57
C ALA A 110 12.80 -18.40 13.38
N ILE A 111 11.80 -18.74 12.56
CA ILE A 111 11.52 -20.14 12.18
C ILE A 111 12.64 -20.73 11.32
N ILE A 112 13.19 -19.94 10.38
CA ILE A 112 14.25 -20.39 9.47
C ILE A 112 15.55 -20.69 10.24
N ASP A 113 15.88 -19.85 11.22
CA ASP A 113 17.12 -19.91 12.01
C ASP A 113 17.07 -20.97 13.13
N ASP A 114 15.90 -21.54 13.42
CA ASP A 114 15.76 -22.62 14.40
C ASP A 114 16.35 -23.93 13.86
N SER A 115 17.50 -24.34 14.42
CA SER A 115 18.22 -25.54 14.02
C SER A 115 17.42 -26.83 14.21
N SER A 116 16.52 -26.88 15.19
CA SER A 116 15.68 -28.07 15.43
C SER A 116 14.66 -28.29 14.30
N LEU A 117 14.22 -27.20 13.67
CA LEU A 117 13.28 -27.23 12.54
C LEU A 117 14.01 -27.46 11.21
N GLN A 118 15.29 -27.11 11.11
CA GLN A 118 16.11 -27.39 9.93
C GLN A 118 16.29 -28.89 9.70
N GLU A 119 16.48 -29.68 10.76
CA GLU A 119 16.60 -31.14 10.66
C GLU A 119 15.25 -31.79 10.27
N ALA A 120 14.13 -31.16 10.62
CA ALA A 120 12.77 -31.63 10.35
C ALA A 120 12.07 -30.76 9.30
N THR A 121 12.74 -30.48 8.18
CA THR A 121 12.32 -29.48 7.16
C THR A 121 10.88 -29.66 6.64
N ASP A 122 10.43 -30.92 6.50
CA ASP A 122 9.09 -31.28 5.97
C ASP A 122 8.06 -31.59 7.05
N ALA A 123 8.46 -31.56 8.34
CA ALA A 123 7.53 -31.79 9.43
C ALA A 123 6.58 -30.58 9.57
N PRO A 124 5.30 -30.82 9.91
CA PRO A 124 4.39 -29.74 10.26
C PRO A 124 4.93 -28.92 11.43
N LEU A 125 4.86 -27.59 11.30
CA LEU A 125 5.24 -26.67 12.36
C LEU A 125 4.32 -26.83 13.58
N ALA A 126 4.87 -26.51 14.76
CA ALA A 126 4.09 -26.42 15.99
C ALA A 126 2.96 -25.39 15.84
N LYS A 127 1.84 -25.63 16.52
CA LYS A 127 0.62 -24.79 16.39
C LYS A 127 0.88 -23.35 16.82
N GLU A 128 1.75 -23.16 17.79
CA GLU A 128 2.16 -21.88 18.36
C GLU A 128 2.87 -21.03 17.31
N LEU A 129 3.82 -21.62 16.57
CA LEU A 129 4.54 -20.97 15.47
C LEU A 129 3.59 -20.62 14.33
N ILE A 130 2.69 -21.55 13.97
CA ILE A 130 1.65 -21.31 12.96
C ILE A 130 0.75 -20.14 13.37
N HIS A 131 0.36 -20.06 14.64
CA HIS A 131 -0.49 -18.98 15.14
C HIS A 131 0.22 -17.62 15.07
N ALA A 132 1.48 -17.55 15.52
CA ALA A 132 2.29 -16.34 15.45
C ALA A 132 2.46 -15.86 14.01
N LEU A 133 2.81 -16.77 13.10
CA LEU A 133 2.97 -16.50 11.67
C LEU A 133 1.66 -15.96 11.05
N HIS A 134 0.53 -16.60 11.32
CA HIS A 134 -0.77 -16.13 10.83
C HIS A 134 -1.17 -14.76 11.41
N GLY A 135 -0.84 -14.48 12.67
CA GLY A 135 -1.06 -13.19 13.31
C GLY A 135 -0.33 -12.07 12.55
N ARG A 136 0.98 -12.24 12.36
CA ARG A 136 1.82 -11.28 11.61
C ARG A 136 1.39 -11.15 10.14
N GLY A 137 1.11 -12.27 9.47
CA GLY A 137 0.61 -12.24 8.09
C GLY A 137 -0.75 -11.55 7.95
N THR A 138 -1.60 -11.61 8.97
CA THR A 138 -2.90 -10.90 8.98
C THR A 138 -2.72 -9.41 9.16
N LEU A 139 -1.82 -8.97 10.03
CA LEU A 139 -1.48 -7.56 10.20
C LEU A 139 -0.92 -6.96 8.91
N LEU A 140 -0.02 -7.68 8.22
CA LEU A 140 0.48 -7.24 6.92
C LEU A 140 -0.65 -7.13 5.89
N ARG A 141 -1.50 -8.15 5.75
CA ARG A 141 -2.64 -8.11 4.81
C ARG A 141 -3.61 -6.95 5.11
N ALA A 142 -3.82 -6.62 6.39
CA ALA A 142 -4.62 -5.48 6.79
C ALA A 142 -3.96 -4.16 6.41
N SER A 143 -2.69 -3.95 6.75
CA SER A 143 -1.98 -2.69 6.45
C SER A 143 -1.90 -2.40 4.95
N LEU A 144 -1.65 -3.43 4.12
CA LEU A 144 -1.65 -3.29 2.66
C LEU A 144 -3.04 -2.89 2.12
N SER A 145 -4.11 -3.45 2.70
CA SER A 145 -5.49 -3.14 2.29
C SER A 145 -5.87 -1.71 2.70
N ASP A 146 -5.45 -1.29 3.89
CA ASP A 146 -5.73 0.04 4.43
C ASP A 146 -4.96 1.14 3.68
N ASP A 147 -3.73 0.84 3.25
CA ASP A 147 -2.88 1.74 2.45
C ASP A 147 -3.47 2.05 1.06
N ILE A 148 -4.13 1.08 0.44
CA ILE A 148 -4.88 1.28 -0.82
C ILE A 148 -6.29 1.82 -0.56
N GLY A 149 -6.83 1.60 0.65
CA GLY A 149 -8.19 1.98 1.02
C GLY A 149 -9.27 1.03 0.49
N THR A 150 -8.93 -0.22 0.15
CA THR A 150 -9.89 -1.19 -0.44
C THR A 150 -11.04 -1.56 0.50
N ARG A 151 -10.90 -1.29 1.80
CA ARG A 151 -11.91 -1.57 2.84
C ARG A 151 -12.68 -0.33 3.31
N LYS A 152 -12.41 0.84 2.73
CA LYS A 152 -13.17 2.06 3.01
C LYS A 152 -14.38 2.12 2.05
N GLY A 153 -15.53 2.54 2.56
CA GLY A 153 -16.70 2.79 1.71
C GLY A 153 -16.41 3.91 0.69
N PRO A 154 -17.16 3.97 -0.43
CA PRO A 154 -17.09 5.12 -1.33
C PRO A 154 -17.43 6.38 -0.53
N PHE A 155 -16.81 7.51 -0.88
CA PHE A 155 -17.23 8.81 -0.36
C PHE A 155 -18.65 9.06 -0.86
N VAL A 156 -19.64 8.85 0.02
CA VAL A 156 -21.04 9.25 -0.18
C VAL A 156 -21.20 10.64 0.39
#